data_AF-A0A3E0UH90-F1
#
_entry.id   AF-A0A3E0UH90-F1
#
_cell.length_a   1.000
_cell.length_b   1.000
_cell.length_c   1.000
_cell.angle_alpha   90.00
_cell.angle_beta   90.00
_cell.angle_gamma   90.00
#
_symmetry.space_group_name_H-M   'P 1'
#
loop_
_entity.id
_entity.type
_entity.pdbx_description
1 polymer ?
#
loop_
_entity_poly.entity_id
_entity_poly.type
_entity_poly.pdbx_seq_one_letter_code
_entity_poly.pdbx_strand_id
1 'polypeptide(L)'
;MLLSTDKLKKIRSEHGWSQEVLAKASGLSVRTIQRIESDGKASAESTLAIASVFNLSPQLLMATSNEIEVNWVRRIIMKNLMALLVITGAIAMFVVLGESASLVIDVQSGLFLILFLYAATVIAFGTKGMLKSIQGLKYLFTDELVGGVQAQYLAKLYSSQVKFLYAGALIGFISGAIGILGNIDTYENFVFQRASSFNLIIIFHAAIIAESIFRPLSLKLKTCDMLS
;
A
#
# COMPACT_ATOMS: atom_id res chain seq x y z
N MET A 1 -25.45 11.67 -10.13
CA MET A 1 -24.06 11.26 -9.86
C MET A 1 -23.49 12.13 -8.76
N LEU A 2 -22.59 11.58 -7.94
CA LEU A 2 -21.84 12.33 -6.94
C LEU A 2 -20.41 12.56 -7.46
N LEU A 3 -19.95 13.81 -7.47
CA LEU A 3 -18.64 14.26 -7.94
C LEU A 3 -17.79 14.68 -6.75
N SER A 4 -16.48 14.47 -6.86
CA SER A 4 -15.53 14.97 -5.87
C SER A 4 -15.33 16.47 -6.05
N THR A 5 -15.86 17.25 -5.11
CA THR A 5 -15.74 18.72 -5.10
C THR A 5 -14.29 19.16 -5.07
N ASP A 6 -13.45 18.50 -4.26
CA ASP A 6 -12.02 18.79 -4.15
C ASP A 6 -11.26 18.51 -5.44
N LYS A 7 -11.52 17.37 -6.10
CA LYS A 7 -10.90 17.07 -7.40
C LYS A 7 -11.30 18.09 -8.45
N LEU A 8 -12.59 18.44 -8.52
CA LEU A 8 -13.09 19.40 -9.50
C LEU A 8 -12.43 20.78 -9.31
N LYS A 9 -12.39 21.28 -8.06
CA LYS A 9 -11.72 22.55 -7.72
C LYS A 9 -10.23 22.50 -8.03
N LYS A 10 -9.57 21.39 -7.74
CA LYS A 10 -8.15 21.18 -8.01
C LYS A 10 -7.85 21.22 -9.51
N ILE A 11 -8.55 20.43 -10.32
CA ILE A 11 -8.38 20.40 -11.77
C ILE A 11 -8.65 21.78 -12.37
N ARG A 12 -9.72 22.46 -11.92
CA ARG A 12 -10.02 23.82 -12.34
C ARG A 12 -8.89 24.80 -11.99
N SER A 13 -8.33 24.71 -10.79
CA SER A 13 -7.21 25.54 -10.35
C SER A 13 -5.91 25.25 -11.12
N GLU A 14 -5.64 23.98 -11.44
CA GLU A 14 -4.47 23.57 -12.24
C GLU A 14 -4.52 24.13 -13.66
N HIS A 15 -5.73 24.32 -14.21
CA HIS A 15 -5.95 24.97 -15.51
C HIS A 15 -6.04 26.50 -15.42
N GLY A 16 -5.97 27.08 -14.21
CA GLY A 16 -6.13 28.53 -14.00
C GLY A 16 -7.53 29.04 -14.30
N TRP A 17 -8.56 28.19 -14.21
CA TRP A 17 -9.92 28.54 -14.60
C TRP A 17 -10.74 29.08 -13.43
N SER A 18 -11.59 30.07 -13.72
CA SER A 18 -12.67 30.47 -12.80
C SER A 18 -13.89 29.58 -12.99
N GLN A 19 -14.87 29.67 -12.09
CA GLN A 19 -16.14 28.92 -12.23
C GLN A 19 -16.88 29.33 -13.52
N GLU A 20 -16.77 30.60 -13.92
CA GLU A 20 -17.34 31.14 -15.15
C GLU A 20 -16.68 30.54 -16.40
N VAL A 21 -15.36 30.38 -16.37
CA VAL A 21 -14.61 29.76 -17.48
C VAL A 21 -15.02 28.30 -17.66
N LEU A 22 -15.09 27.54 -16.56
CA LEU A 22 -15.53 26.14 -16.60
C LEU A 22 -16.98 26.03 -17.07
N ALA A 23 -17.87 26.90 -16.60
CA ALA A 23 -19.26 26.94 -17.04
C ALA A 23 -19.38 27.16 -18.55
N LYS A 24 -18.64 28.14 -19.08
CA LYS A 24 -18.61 28.43 -20.51
C LYS A 24 -18.06 27.28 -21.34
N ALA A 25 -16.96 26.66 -20.89
CA ALA A 25 -16.34 25.55 -21.61
C ALA A 25 -17.21 24.28 -21.63
N SER A 26 -17.89 23.98 -20.51
CA SER A 26 -18.77 22.81 -20.37
C SER A 26 -20.19 23.01 -20.90
N GLY A 27 -20.55 24.23 -21.33
CA GLY A 27 -21.91 24.55 -21.72
C GLY A 27 -22.92 24.51 -20.57
N LEU A 28 -22.45 24.59 -19.32
CA LEU A 28 -23.27 24.61 -18.12
C LEU A 28 -23.43 26.03 -17.59
N SER A 29 -24.43 26.26 -16.73
CA SER A 29 -24.57 27.55 -16.04
C SER A 29 -23.53 27.70 -14.92
N VAL A 30 -23.08 28.93 -14.63
CA VAL A 30 -22.18 29.22 -13.50
C VAL A 30 -22.79 28.71 -12.19
N ARG A 31 -24.11 28.87 -12.01
CA ARG A 31 -24.85 28.34 -10.86
C ARG A 31 -24.78 26.82 -10.76
N THR A 32 -24.80 26.11 -11.90
CA THR A 32 -24.63 24.65 -11.94
C THR A 32 -23.24 24.26 -11.47
N ILE A 33 -22.18 24.92 -11.96
CA ILE A 33 -20.80 24.68 -11.52
C ILE A 33 -20.64 24.99 -10.03
N GLN A 34 -21.14 26.12 -9.56
CA GLN A 34 -21.12 26.49 -8.13
C GLN A 34 -21.81 25.45 -7.26
N ARG A 35 -23.00 25.00 -7.67
CA ARG A 35 -23.75 23.97 -6.95
C ARG A 35 -22.94 22.67 -6.91
N ILE A 36 -22.42 22.21 -8.05
CA ILE A 36 -21.60 21.00 -8.14
C ILE A 36 -20.34 21.10 -7.28
N GLU A 37 -19.63 22.25 -7.27
CA GLU A 37 -18.46 22.47 -6.42
C GLU A 37 -18.78 22.60 -4.91
N SER A 38 -20.06 22.80 -4.57
CA SER A 38 -20.54 22.93 -3.19
C SER A 38 -21.14 21.63 -2.63
N ASP A 39 -22.02 20.97 -3.39
CA ASP A 39 -22.80 19.80 -2.97
C ASP A 39 -22.37 18.48 -3.64
N GLY A 40 -21.49 18.55 -4.65
CA GLY A 40 -21.02 17.38 -5.41
C GLY A 40 -22.07 16.73 -6.30
N LYS A 41 -23.30 17.23 -6.38
CA LYS A 41 -24.41 16.56 -7.10
C LYS A 41 -24.54 17.04 -8.54
N ALA A 42 -24.25 16.17 -9.49
CA ALA A 42 -24.41 16.42 -10.93
C ALA A 42 -25.28 15.38 -11.62
N SER A 43 -25.93 15.78 -12.72
CA SER A 43 -26.57 14.83 -13.65
C SER A 43 -25.52 14.05 -14.44
N ALA A 44 -25.94 13.02 -15.17
CA ALA A 44 -25.03 12.27 -16.03
C ALA A 44 -24.44 13.14 -17.13
N GLU A 45 -25.27 13.96 -17.73
CA GLU A 45 -24.95 14.91 -18.79
C GLU A 45 -23.98 15.97 -18.28
N SER A 46 -24.23 16.51 -17.08
CA SER A 46 -23.34 17.50 -16.46
C SER A 46 -21.95 16.90 -16.17
N THR A 47 -21.90 15.67 -15.68
CA THR A 47 -20.63 14.95 -15.45
C THR A 47 -19.89 14.71 -16.76
N LEU A 48 -20.57 14.25 -17.81
CA LEU A 48 -19.98 14.03 -19.12
C LEU A 48 -19.46 15.33 -19.74
N ALA A 49 -20.22 16.42 -19.63
CA ALA A 49 -19.83 17.73 -20.14
C ALA A 49 -18.61 18.31 -19.42
N ILE A 50 -18.49 18.12 -18.10
CA ILE A 50 -17.30 18.54 -17.36
C ILE A 50 -16.11 17.64 -17.69
N ALA A 51 -16.33 16.32 -17.79
CA ALA A 51 -15.28 15.35 -18.12
C ALA A 51 -14.69 15.58 -19.51
N SER A 52 -15.53 15.86 -20.50
CA SER A 52 -15.11 16.08 -21.89
C SER A 52 -14.21 17.30 -22.04
N VAL A 53 -14.53 18.39 -21.35
CA VAL A 53 -13.74 19.64 -21.38
C VAL A 53 -12.31 19.44 -20.87
N PHE A 54 -12.13 18.55 -19.89
CA PHE A 54 -10.82 18.22 -19.35
C PHE A 54 -10.16 17.01 -20.01
N ASN A 55 -10.78 16.41 -21.04
CA ASN A 55 -10.34 15.15 -21.64
C ASN A 55 -10.13 14.02 -20.61
N LEU A 56 -11.02 13.94 -19.61
CA LEU A 56 -10.99 12.93 -18.56
C LEU A 56 -12.11 11.92 -18.74
N SER A 57 -11.95 10.72 -18.19
CA SER A 57 -13.08 9.81 -18.05
C SER A 57 -14.03 10.31 -16.94
N PRO A 58 -15.36 10.15 -17.09
CA PRO A 58 -16.33 10.52 -16.05
C PRO A 58 -16.04 9.91 -14.67
N GLN A 59 -15.48 8.69 -14.64
CA GLN A 59 -15.14 8.02 -13.39
C GLN A 59 -14.08 8.77 -12.58
N LEU A 60 -13.17 9.51 -13.22
CA LEU A 60 -12.13 10.28 -12.52
C LEU A 60 -12.70 11.42 -11.69
N LEU A 61 -13.82 12.01 -12.14
CA LEU A 61 -14.50 13.10 -11.45
C LEU A 61 -15.46 12.63 -10.36
N MET A 62 -15.90 11.37 -10.39
CA MET A 62 -16.83 10.85 -9.39
C MET A 62 -16.24 10.92 -7.98
N ALA A 63 -17.08 11.28 -7.02
CA ALA A 63 -16.81 11.07 -5.62
C ALA A 63 -16.88 9.57 -5.37
N THR A 64 -15.73 8.91 -5.31
CA THR A 64 -15.62 7.64 -4.59
C THR A 64 -15.98 7.93 -3.13
N SER A 65 -16.74 7.04 -2.49
CA SER A 65 -16.84 7.06 -1.03
C SER A 65 -15.44 7.22 -0.43
N ASN A 66 -15.29 8.12 0.54
CA ASN A 66 -14.01 8.37 1.21
C ASN A 66 -13.53 7.16 2.02
N GLU A 67 -14.34 6.11 2.08
CA GLU A 67 -14.12 4.92 2.87
C GLU A 67 -14.18 3.71 1.96
N ILE A 68 -13.30 2.75 2.23
CA ILE A 68 -13.31 1.47 1.54
C ILE A 68 -14.51 0.69 2.07
N GLU A 69 -15.49 0.46 1.21
CA GLU A 69 -16.64 -0.36 1.48
C GLU A 69 -16.23 -1.83 1.46
N VAL A 70 -16.57 -2.55 2.52
CA VAL A 70 -16.12 -3.92 2.75
C VAL A 70 -17.28 -4.77 3.21
N ASN A 71 -17.46 -5.91 2.55
CA ASN A 71 -18.39 -6.93 2.96
C ASN A 71 -17.73 -7.92 3.93
N TRP A 72 -18.00 -7.77 5.23
CA TRP A 72 -17.38 -8.60 6.28
C TRP A 72 -18.08 -9.96 6.44
N VAL A 73 -17.73 -10.90 5.57
CA VAL A 73 -18.25 -12.27 5.63
C VAL A 73 -17.30 -13.19 6.39
N ARG A 74 -17.74 -13.76 7.52
CA ARG A 74 -16.91 -14.67 8.36
C ARG A 74 -16.25 -15.80 7.58
N ARG A 75 -16.97 -16.42 6.64
CA ARG A 75 -16.43 -17.49 5.78
C ARG A 75 -15.22 -17.03 4.95
N ILE A 76 -15.25 -15.79 4.44
CA ILE A 76 -14.14 -15.21 3.66
C ILE A 76 -12.94 -14.93 4.58
N ILE A 77 -13.19 -14.35 5.76
CA ILE A 77 -12.16 -14.09 6.76
C ILE A 77 -11.45 -15.40 7.15
N MET A 78 -12.22 -16.46 7.45
CA MET A 78 -11.67 -17.77 7.81
C MET A 78 -10.87 -18.40 6.66
N LYS A 79 -11.35 -18.29 5.41
CA LYS A 79 -10.60 -18.74 4.22
C LYS A 79 -9.24 -18.04 4.12
N ASN A 80 -9.22 -16.72 4.27
CA ASN A 80 -7.98 -15.93 4.18
C ASN A 80 -7.04 -16.20 5.36
N LEU A 81 -7.58 -16.42 6.57
CA LEU A 81 -6.80 -16.89 7.72
C LEU A 81 -6.18 -18.27 7.48
N MET A 82 -6.95 -19.22 6.92
CA MET A 82 -6.42 -20.53 6.56
C MET A 82 -5.31 -20.43 5.51
N ALA A 83 -5.45 -19.57 4.49
CA ALA A 83 -4.42 -19.35 3.49
C ALA A 83 -3.12 -18.82 4.13
N LEU A 84 -3.21 -17.85 5.04
CA LEU A 84 -2.06 -17.34 5.78
C LEU A 84 -1.44 -18.40 6.71
N LEU A 85 -2.26 -19.23 7.36
CA LEU A 85 -1.78 -20.35 8.17
C LEU A 85 -1.05 -21.39 7.34
N VAL A 86 -1.52 -21.69 6.12
CA VAL A 86 -0.85 -22.61 5.20
C VAL A 86 0.50 -22.05 4.76
N ILE A 87 0.57 -20.77 4.38
CA ILE A 87 1.84 -20.11 4.00
C ILE A 87 2.81 -20.11 5.19
N THR A 88 2.34 -19.71 6.36
CA THR A 88 3.16 -19.68 7.60
C THR A 88 3.61 -21.07 7.99
N GLY A 89 2.74 -22.07 7.88
CA GLY A 89 3.04 -23.48 8.16
C GLY A 89 4.05 -24.07 7.18
N ALA A 90 3.95 -23.75 5.89
CA ALA A 90 4.93 -24.16 4.89
C ALA A 90 6.31 -23.54 5.17
N ILE A 91 6.36 -22.25 5.51
CA ILE A 91 7.60 -21.57 5.90
C ILE A 91 8.18 -22.22 7.17
N ALA A 92 7.36 -22.44 8.19
CA ALA A 92 7.79 -23.07 9.45
C ALA A 92 8.29 -24.51 9.23
N MET A 93 7.63 -25.29 8.36
CA MET A 93 8.08 -26.63 7.97
C MET A 93 9.46 -26.57 7.31
N PHE A 94 9.69 -25.64 6.38
CA PHE A 94 11.02 -25.45 5.77
C PHE A 94 12.08 -25.08 6.81
N VAL A 95 11.74 -24.23 7.79
CA VAL A 95 12.64 -23.86 8.88
C VAL A 95 13.00 -25.08 9.74
N VAL A 96 12.02 -25.89 10.14
CA VAL A 96 12.23 -27.08 10.98
C VAL A 96 12.97 -28.20 10.24
N LEU A 97 12.74 -28.37 8.94
CA LEU A 97 13.45 -29.36 8.13
C LEU A 97 14.89 -28.94 7.82
N GLY A 98 15.13 -27.64 7.71
CA GLY A 98 16.44 -27.09 7.37
C GLY A 98 17.38 -26.96 8.56
N GLU A 99 16.90 -26.51 9.72
CA GLU A 99 17.73 -26.21 10.89
C GLU A 99 16.92 -26.01 12.19
N SER A 100 17.60 -25.62 13.29
CA SER A 100 16.92 -25.16 14.50
C SER A 100 16.21 -23.83 14.26
N ALA A 101 14.92 -23.73 14.61
CA ALA A 101 14.13 -22.51 14.42
C ALA A 101 14.74 -21.25 15.09
N SER A 102 15.55 -21.44 16.13
CA SER A 102 16.30 -20.37 16.81
C SER A 102 17.38 -19.71 15.94
N LEU A 103 17.83 -20.37 14.85
CA LEU A 103 18.82 -19.82 13.93
C LEU A 103 18.16 -18.95 12.85
N VAL A 104 16.88 -19.19 12.54
CA VAL A 104 16.16 -18.43 11.51
C VAL A 104 15.36 -17.28 12.12
N ILE A 105 14.86 -17.42 13.34
CA ILE A 105 14.08 -16.38 14.03
C ILE A 105 15.02 -15.49 14.84
N ASP A 106 15.45 -14.39 14.22
CA ASP A 106 16.29 -13.37 14.85
C ASP A 106 15.46 -12.10 15.12
N VAL A 107 15.24 -11.80 16.40
CA VAL A 107 14.37 -10.69 16.82
C VAL A 107 14.94 -9.34 16.37
N GLN A 108 16.26 -9.19 16.36
CA GLN A 108 16.93 -7.93 16.00
C GLN A 108 16.69 -7.56 14.53
N SER A 109 16.86 -8.50 13.60
CA SER A 109 16.62 -8.29 12.17
C SER A 109 15.14 -7.98 11.89
N GLY A 110 14.22 -8.69 12.54
CA GLY A 110 12.79 -8.41 12.46
C GLY A 110 12.44 -7.01 12.95
N LEU A 111 12.95 -6.63 14.13
CA LEU A 111 12.74 -5.30 14.71
C LEU A 111 13.30 -4.20 13.80
N PHE A 112 14.52 -4.36 13.31
CA PHE A 112 15.15 -3.42 12.39
C PHE A 112 14.30 -3.22 11.12
N LEU A 113 13.83 -4.31 10.49
CA LEU A 113 13.01 -4.21 9.28
C LEU A 113 11.69 -3.48 9.53
N ILE A 114 11.02 -3.74 10.65
CA ILE A 114 9.76 -3.07 11.02
C ILE A 114 9.99 -1.58 11.29
N LEU A 115 11.04 -1.23 12.03
CA LEU A 115 11.39 0.17 12.30
C LEU A 115 11.76 0.91 11.01
N PHE A 116 12.61 0.31 10.16
CA PHE A 116 13.00 0.88 8.88
C PHE A 116 11.78 1.08 7.96
N LEU A 117 10.93 0.05 7.85
CA LEU A 117 9.70 0.08 7.06
C LEU A 117 8.82 1.29 7.44
N TYR A 118 8.50 1.45 8.72
CA TYR A 118 7.60 2.52 9.14
C TYR A 118 8.27 3.89 9.15
N ALA A 119 9.58 3.98 9.41
CA ALA A 119 10.34 5.22 9.24
C ALA A 119 10.31 5.69 7.77
N ALA A 120 10.62 4.80 6.81
CA ALA A 120 10.53 5.09 5.38
C ALA A 120 9.09 5.42 4.95
N THR A 121 8.09 4.76 5.53
CA THR A 121 6.68 5.07 5.28
C THR A 121 6.30 6.47 5.74
N VAL A 122 6.76 6.90 6.93
CA VAL A 122 6.53 8.26 7.43
C VAL A 122 7.21 9.30 6.53
N ILE A 123 8.44 9.03 6.08
CA ILE A 123 9.16 9.94 5.18
C ILE A 123 8.43 10.07 3.83
N ALA A 124 7.94 8.97 3.25
CA ALA A 124 7.33 8.96 1.92
C ALA A 124 5.84 9.35 1.90
N PHE A 125 5.07 9.02 2.94
CA PHE A 125 3.61 9.14 2.97
C PHE A 125 3.08 9.94 4.18
N GLY A 126 3.97 10.45 5.03
CA GLY A 126 3.61 11.14 6.27
C GLY A 126 3.07 10.22 7.37
N THR A 127 2.87 10.80 8.55
CA THR A 127 2.34 10.08 9.74
C THR A 127 0.93 9.54 9.51
N LYS A 128 0.08 10.29 8.79
CA LYS A 128 -1.26 9.84 8.40
C LYS A 128 -1.20 8.62 7.47
N GLY A 129 -0.24 8.57 6.54
CA GLY A 129 -0.03 7.42 5.66
C GLY A 129 0.37 6.18 6.44
N MET A 130 1.28 6.31 7.40
CA MET A 130 1.69 5.24 8.31
C MET A 130 0.49 4.67 9.10
N LEU A 131 -0.33 5.53 9.71
CA LEU A 131 -1.51 5.08 10.47
C LEU A 131 -2.54 4.37 9.58
N LYS A 132 -2.78 4.90 8.38
CA LYS A 132 -3.65 4.25 7.39
C LYS A 132 -3.12 2.89 6.95
N SER A 133 -1.81 2.73 6.81
CA SER A 133 -1.16 1.45 6.51
C SER A 133 -1.42 0.42 7.61
N ILE A 134 -1.33 0.80 8.88
CA ILE A 134 -1.61 -0.13 9.99
C ILE A 134 -3.10 -0.52 10.00
N GLN A 135 -3.99 0.46 9.88
CA GLN A 135 -5.45 0.23 9.85
C GLN A 135 -5.88 -0.61 8.65
N GLY A 136 -5.21 -0.46 7.51
CA GLY A 136 -5.56 -1.15 6.28
C GLY A 136 -5.12 -2.62 6.24
N LEU A 137 -4.32 -3.10 7.20
CA LEU A 137 -3.95 -4.52 7.27
C LEU A 137 -5.18 -5.44 7.39
N LYS A 138 -6.27 -4.92 7.98
CA LYS A 138 -7.55 -5.64 8.08
C LYS A 138 -8.11 -6.09 6.72
N TYR A 139 -7.80 -5.36 5.64
CA TYR A 139 -8.29 -5.68 4.30
C TYR A 139 -7.62 -6.94 3.71
N LEU A 140 -6.56 -7.46 4.34
CA LEU A 140 -5.99 -8.76 3.99
C LEU A 140 -7.05 -9.88 4.09
N PHE A 141 -8.02 -9.72 4.99
CA PHE A 141 -9.03 -10.74 5.31
C PHE A 141 -10.34 -10.63 4.52
N THR A 142 -10.43 -9.75 3.52
CA THR A 142 -11.70 -9.42 2.84
C THR A 142 -11.56 -9.50 1.33
N ASP A 143 -12.44 -10.18 0.60
CA ASP A 143 -12.29 -10.37 -0.86
C ASP A 143 -13.10 -9.37 -1.69
N GLU A 144 -14.29 -9.02 -1.22
CA GLU A 144 -15.14 -8.02 -1.84
C GLU A 144 -14.89 -6.66 -1.18
N LEU A 145 -14.19 -5.80 -1.92
CA LEU A 145 -13.91 -4.43 -1.51
C LEU A 145 -14.18 -3.50 -2.70
N VAL A 146 -14.80 -2.36 -2.41
CA VAL A 146 -14.93 -1.24 -3.35
C VAL A 146 -14.35 -0.04 -2.64
N GLY A 147 -13.31 0.57 -3.21
CA GLY A 147 -12.55 1.57 -2.46
C GLY A 147 -11.95 2.70 -3.29
N GLY A 148 -12.06 2.64 -4.61
CA GLY A 148 -11.64 3.69 -5.56
C GLY A 148 -10.32 4.36 -5.16
N VAL A 149 -10.31 5.68 -5.07
CA VAL A 149 -9.06 6.44 -4.83
C VAL A 149 -8.34 6.05 -3.54
N GLN A 150 -9.07 5.75 -2.45
CA GLN A 150 -8.42 5.37 -1.19
C GLN A 150 -7.81 3.97 -1.25
N ALA A 151 -8.49 3.02 -1.90
CA ALA A 151 -7.91 1.70 -2.16
C ALA A 151 -6.67 1.82 -3.05
N GLN A 152 -6.72 2.63 -4.11
CA GLN A 152 -5.56 2.86 -4.98
C GLN A 152 -4.40 3.57 -4.24
N TYR A 153 -4.71 4.50 -3.34
CA TYR A 153 -3.71 5.12 -2.46
C TYR A 153 -3.03 4.08 -1.56
N LEU A 154 -3.81 3.25 -0.87
CA LEU A 154 -3.27 2.19 -0.02
C LEU A 154 -2.51 1.14 -0.84
N ALA A 155 -2.98 0.79 -2.03
CA ALA A 155 -2.30 -0.12 -2.94
C ALA A 155 -0.89 0.39 -3.29
N LYS A 156 -0.78 1.69 -3.64
CA LYS A 156 0.50 2.34 -3.92
C LYS A 156 1.40 2.41 -2.69
N LEU A 157 0.81 2.69 -1.52
CA LEU A 157 1.52 2.71 -0.24
C LEU A 157 2.13 1.34 0.05
N TYR A 158 1.34 0.26 0.03
CA TYR A 158 1.81 -1.10 0.29
C TYR A 158 2.82 -1.58 -0.75
N SER A 159 2.65 -1.22 -2.03
CA SER A 159 3.65 -1.50 -3.07
C SER A 159 4.99 -0.83 -2.76
N SER A 160 4.97 0.36 -2.16
CA SER A 160 6.18 1.07 -1.73
C SER A 160 6.78 0.43 -0.48
N GLN A 161 5.96 -0.02 0.47
CA GLN A 161 6.40 -0.74 1.66
C GLN A 161 7.12 -2.06 1.34
N VAL A 162 6.70 -2.78 0.29
CA VAL A 162 7.46 -3.93 -0.24
C VAL A 162 8.88 -3.51 -0.65
N LYS A 163 9.01 -2.38 -1.37
CA LYS A 163 10.34 -1.85 -1.76
C LYS A 163 11.15 -1.41 -0.54
N PHE A 164 10.52 -0.81 0.45
CA PHE A 164 11.19 -0.39 1.69
C PHE A 164 11.73 -1.58 2.48
N LEU A 165 10.98 -2.69 2.56
CA LEU A 165 11.45 -3.92 3.21
C LEU A 165 12.70 -4.46 2.52
N TYR A 166 12.69 -4.59 1.20
CA TYR A 166 13.85 -5.07 0.46
C TYR A 166 15.04 -4.09 0.51
N ALA A 167 14.79 -2.78 0.51
CA ALA A 167 15.84 -1.77 0.70
C ALA A 167 16.46 -1.85 2.10
N GLY A 168 15.62 -1.99 3.14
CA GLY A 168 16.09 -2.21 4.51
C GLY A 168 16.92 -3.48 4.62
N ALA A 169 16.46 -4.58 4.03
CA ALA A 169 17.20 -5.84 3.99
C ALA A 169 18.56 -5.71 3.30
N LEU A 170 18.62 -4.98 2.18
CA LEU A 170 19.88 -4.70 1.48
C LEU A 170 20.84 -3.89 2.35
N ILE A 171 20.36 -2.85 3.04
CA ILE A 171 21.18 -2.06 3.97
C ILE A 171 21.71 -2.94 5.10
N GLY A 172 20.85 -3.77 5.70
CA GLY A 172 21.22 -4.69 6.76
C GLY A 172 22.24 -5.72 6.30
N PHE A 173 22.04 -6.30 5.12
CA PHE A 173 22.99 -7.22 4.47
C PHE A 173 24.35 -6.56 4.23
N ILE A 174 24.38 -5.35 3.67
CA ILE A 174 25.64 -4.62 3.43
C ILE A 174 26.32 -4.31 4.75
N SER A 175 25.57 -3.88 5.76
CA SER A 175 26.11 -3.57 7.09
C SER A 175 26.72 -4.81 7.76
N GLY A 176 26.04 -5.95 7.67
CA GLY A 176 26.55 -7.24 8.16
C GLY A 176 27.79 -7.69 7.38
N ALA A 177 27.78 -7.56 6.05
CA ALA A 177 28.94 -7.87 5.20
C ALA A 177 30.16 -7.00 5.53
N ILE A 178 29.99 -5.69 5.74
CA ILE A 178 31.06 -4.79 6.19
C ILE A 178 31.59 -5.24 7.56
N GLY A 179 30.70 -5.58 8.50
CA GLY A 179 31.09 -6.09 9.82
C GLY A 179 31.91 -7.37 9.75
N ILE A 180 31.53 -8.31 8.87
CA ILE A 180 32.25 -9.56 8.64
C ILE A 180 33.63 -9.30 8.07
N LEU A 181 33.71 -8.57 6.95
CA LEU A 181 34.97 -8.31 6.24
C LEU A 181 35.93 -7.46 7.07
N GLY A 182 35.42 -6.51 7.86
CA GLY A 182 36.23 -5.63 8.70
C GLY A 182 36.88 -6.32 9.91
N ASN A 183 36.45 -7.53 10.26
CA ASN A 183 36.97 -8.29 11.41
C ASN A 183 37.44 -9.69 11.03
N ILE A 184 37.78 -9.92 9.76
CA ILE A 184 38.08 -11.25 9.22
C ILE A 184 39.24 -11.96 9.94
N ASP A 185 40.24 -11.20 10.39
CA ASP A 185 41.41 -11.74 11.11
C ASP A 185 41.12 -12.01 12.60
N THR A 186 39.99 -11.51 13.12
CA THR A 186 39.59 -11.60 14.53
C THR A 186 38.51 -12.65 14.77
N TYR A 187 37.80 -13.07 13.71
CA TYR A 187 36.74 -14.07 13.85
C TYR A 187 37.29 -15.49 13.93
N GLU A 188 36.94 -16.19 15.01
CA GLU A 188 36.97 -17.65 15.00
C GLU A 188 35.90 -18.18 14.02
N ASN A 189 36.16 -19.33 13.40
CA ASN A 189 35.32 -19.94 12.36
C ASN A 189 33.81 -19.95 12.70
N PHE A 190 33.46 -20.22 13.95
CA PHE A 190 32.05 -20.25 14.41
C PHE A 190 31.38 -18.87 14.41
N VAL A 191 32.11 -17.82 14.81
CA VAL A 191 31.59 -16.44 14.86
C VAL A 191 31.42 -15.90 13.45
N PHE A 192 32.35 -16.22 12.54
CA PHE A 192 32.22 -15.90 11.12
C PHE A 192 30.96 -16.53 10.49
N GLN A 193 30.69 -17.80 10.77
CA GLN A 193 29.50 -18.49 10.27
C GLN A 193 28.21 -17.87 10.82
N ARG A 194 28.14 -17.58 12.13
CA ARG A 194 26.97 -16.91 12.72
C ARG A 194 26.73 -15.51 12.14
N ALA A 195 27.79 -14.72 11.95
CA ALA A 195 27.69 -13.40 11.35
C ALA A 195 27.25 -13.49 9.87
N SER A 196 27.72 -14.50 9.14
CA SER A 196 27.29 -14.77 7.77
C SER A 196 25.81 -15.19 7.69
N SER A 197 25.31 -15.94 8.68
CA SER A 197 23.88 -16.30 8.74
C SER A 197 22.98 -15.09 8.89
N PHE A 198 23.38 -14.05 9.64
CA PHE A 198 22.60 -12.81 9.79
C PHE A 198 22.23 -12.18 8.44
N ASN A 199 23.17 -12.16 7.49
CA ASN A 199 22.96 -11.61 6.15
C ASN A 199 21.88 -12.35 5.35
N LEU A 200 21.79 -13.67 5.51
CA LEU A 200 20.74 -14.46 4.87
C LEU A 200 19.40 -14.31 5.59
N ILE A 201 19.44 -14.29 6.92
CA ILE A 201 18.28 -14.17 7.79
C ILE A 201 17.53 -12.85 7.54
N ILE A 202 18.24 -11.73 7.39
CA ILE A 202 17.59 -10.44 7.19
C ILE A 202 16.89 -10.34 5.82
N ILE A 203 17.46 -10.95 4.78
CA ILE A 203 16.81 -11.04 3.45
C ILE A 203 15.58 -11.94 3.54
N PHE A 204 15.70 -13.07 4.25
CA PHE A 204 14.61 -14.02 4.44
C PHE A 204 13.41 -13.39 5.16
N HIS A 205 13.63 -12.69 6.28
CA HIS A 205 12.57 -12.00 7.00
C HIS A 205 11.88 -10.94 6.13
N ALA A 206 12.64 -10.16 5.36
CA ALA A 206 12.06 -9.17 4.47
C ALA A 206 11.20 -9.81 3.39
N ALA A 207 11.66 -10.93 2.80
CA ALA A 207 10.88 -11.69 1.82
C ALA A 207 9.58 -12.22 2.42
N ILE A 208 9.61 -12.82 3.61
CA ILE A 208 8.39 -13.32 4.28
C ILE A 208 7.38 -12.19 4.46
N ILE A 209 7.80 -11.07 5.05
CA ILE A 209 6.89 -9.96 5.37
C ILE A 209 6.37 -9.31 4.07
N ALA A 210 7.25 -9.08 3.09
CA ALA A 210 6.89 -8.44 1.84
C ALA A 210 5.94 -9.30 0.99
N GLU A 211 6.26 -10.59 0.83
CA GLU A 211 5.54 -11.49 -0.08
C GLU A 211 4.29 -12.11 0.54
N SER A 212 4.25 -12.29 1.87
CA SER A 212 3.09 -12.91 2.54
C SER A 212 2.02 -11.89 2.95
N ILE A 213 2.40 -10.63 3.20
CA ILE A 213 1.49 -9.61 3.77
C ILE A 213 1.30 -8.45 2.79
N PHE A 214 2.37 -7.70 2.52
CA PHE A 214 2.24 -6.40 1.86
C PHE A 214 1.98 -6.50 0.35
N ARG A 215 2.63 -7.42 -0.36
CA ARG A 215 2.41 -7.60 -1.81
C ARG A 215 1.00 -8.12 -2.11
N PRO A 216 0.48 -9.18 -1.45
CA PRO A 216 -0.89 -9.63 -1.67
C PRO A 216 -1.91 -8.54 -1.38
N LEU A 217 -1.73 -7.80 -0.28
CA LEU A 217 -2.61 -6.70 0.10
C LEU A 217 -2.60 -5.55 -0.93
N SER A 218 -1.41 -5.18 -1.42
CA SER A 218 -1.24 -4.18 -2.48
C SER A 218 -1.97 -4.59 -3.76
N LEU A 219 -1.81 -5.85 -4.19
CA LEU A 219 -2.48 -6.37 -5.38
C LEU A 219 -4.00 -6.36 -5.20
N LYS A 220 -4.48 -6.85 -4.06
CA LYS A 220 -5.91 -6.90 -3.73
C LYS A 220 -6.58 -5.53 -3.82
N LEU A 221 -5.95 -4.51 -3.23
CA LEU A 221 -6.44 -3.13 -3.26
C LEU A 221 -6.29 -2.47 -4.63
N LYS A 222 -5.30 -2.89 -5.43
CA LYS A 222 -5.12 -2.38 -6.79
C LYS A 222 -6.23 -2.88 -7.72
N THR A 223 -6.70 -4.12 -7.52
CA THR A 223 -7.65 -4.79 -8.40
C THR A 223 -9.10 -4.78 -7.91
N CYS A 224 -9.37 -4.17 -6.76
CA CYS A 224 -10.68 -4.26 -6.10
C CYS A 224 -11.83 -3.68 -6.94
N ASP A 225 -11.58 -2.57 -7.64
CA ASP A 225 -12.60 -1.90 -8.46
C ASP A 225 -12.67 -2.45 -9.90
N MET A 226 -11.84 -3.45 -10.27
CA MET A 226 -11.91 -4.10 -11.58
C MET A 226 -12.90 -5.28 -11.60
N LEU A 227 -13.31 -5.75 -10.42
CA LEU A 227 -14.20 -6.89 -10.24
C LEU A 227 -15.67 -6.47 -9.98
N SER A 228 -15.94 -5.17 -9.90
CA SER A 228 -17.25 -4.57 -9.63
C SER A 228 -17.98 -4.16 -10.90
#